data_AF-A0A932PUM6-F1
#
_entry.id   AF-A0A932PUM6-F1
#
_cell.length_a   1.000
_cell.length_b   1.000
_cell.length_c   1.000
_cell.angle_alpha   90.00
_cell.angle_beta   90.00
_cell.angle_gamma   90.00
#
_symmetry.space_group_name_H-M   'P 1'
#
loop_
_entity.id
_entity.type
_entity.pdbx_description
1 polymer ?
#
loop_
_entity_poly.entity_id
_entity_poly.type
_entity_poly.pdbx_seq_one_letter_code
_entity_poly.pdbx_strand_id
1 'polypeptide(L)'
;MIRQAPVVSFSALKNRYLSQKLFGTFPPDAAQIEKYLATNAFYFAYLHSLAGGLVYLQALLKVHEEQGKVIDICTPDLGWVVALLQERRWGELQGMKELEIHFEQLESRATLQKEGIKIRVFCPGVLSDEEFRQLIALSGEFVGVQGDQSFSEAVSANKVYFYDARPHAEHFMRDLAALAENRIGAHRGALILLRTMRKAMLHHLPPAESEWVEESHFEERESPIELGLQVGLALQDSNTMLGMKRLDRILCEEYSANDYLGHVIQRSFCHLRRPDIARIEEKIVEDFCSAKIGFSECFFRLQEELQLEKKPSVWKIRLMESQESHRLHERLGKALRSLLHALAHTDLKLKGDEIQQIAKQIGGSLAKETDELVKQLQLYLELSRKISEKALHIEQETREI
;
A
#
# COMPACT_ATOMS: atom_id res chain seq x y z
N MET A 1 -6.41 4.85 -4.23
CA MET A 1 -6.61 5.32 -5.62
C MET A 1 -5.25 5.39 -6.26
N ILE A 2 -5.00 4.55 -7.25
CA ILE A 2 -3.71 4.42 -7.93
C ILE A 2 -3.72 5.45 -9.07
N ARG A 3 -2.74 6.37 -9.13
CA ARG A 3 -2.69 7.46 -10.12
C ARG A 3 -1.37 7.42 -10.87
N GLN A 4 -1.35 7.65 -12.18
CA GLN A 4 -0.09 7.76 -12.90
C GLN A 4 0.78 8.89 -12.32
N ALA A 5 2.00 8.55 -11.90
CA ALA A 5 2.94 9.52 -11.33
C ALA A 5 3.51 10.44 -12.44
N PRO A 6 3.74 11.74 -12.15
CA PRO A 6 4.43 12.64 -13.08
C PRO A 6 5.90 12.20 -13.28
N VAL A 7 6.51 12.60 -14.40
CA VAL A 7 7.96 12.43 -14.60
C VAL A 7 8.69 13.34 -13.61
N VAL A 8 9.49 12.74 -12.72
CA VAL A 8 10.22 13.45 -11.67
C VAL A 8 11.73 13.44 -11.94
N SER A 9 12.39 14.57 -11.72
CA SER A 9 13.84 14.74 -11.83
C SER A 9 14.46 15.01 -10.46
N PHE A 10 15.73 14.61 -10.27
CA PHE A 10 16.49 14.91 -9.05
C PHE A 10 16.65 16.42 -8.79
N SER A 11 16.53 17.25 -9.82
CA SER A 11 16.51 18.71 -9.67
C SER A 11 15.30 19.22 -8.86
N ALA A 12 14.23 18.42 -8.77
CA ALA A 12 13.03 18.75 -7.99
C ALA A 12 13.13 18.26 -6.53
N LEU A 13 14.22 17.60 -6.13
CA LEU A 13 14.38 17.06 -4.78
C LEU A 13 14.43 18.19 -3.75
N LYS A 14 13.41 18.30 -2.89
CA LYS A 14 13.32 19.35 -1.86
C LYS A 14 14.14 19.04 -0.60
N ASN A 15 14.51 17.78 -0.40
CA ASN A 15 15.25 17.35 0.78
C ASN A 15 16.73 17.75 0.69
N ARG A 16 17.10 18.82 1.41
CA ARG A 16 18.46 19.39 1.40
C ARG A 16 19.53 18.39 1.85
N TYR A 17 19.23 17.61 2.90
CA TYR A 17 20.16 16.60 3.42
C TYR A 17 20.50 15.57 2.35
N LEU A 18 19.48 14.98 1.75
CA LEU A 18 19.66 13.95 0.73
C LEU A 18 20.39 14.52 -0.50
N SER A 19 20.00 15.70 -0.98
CA SER A 19 20.69 16.36 -2.10
C SER A 19 22.17 16.60 -1.84
N GLN A 20 22.52 17.11 -0.65
CA GLN A 20 23.92 17.33 -0.28
C GLN A 20 24.70 16.01 -0.18
N LYS A 21 24.07 14.94 0.31
CA LYS A 21 24.72 13.62 0.42
C LYS A 21 24.89 12.92 -0.93
N LEU A 22 23.94 13.07 -1.85
CA LEU A 22 24.01 12.45 -3.17
C LEU A 22 24.91 13.24 -4.14
N PHE A 23 24.78 14.57 -4.16
CA PHE A 23 25.37 15.44 -5.19
C PHE A 23 26.46 16.39 -4.67
N GLY A 24 26.60 16.54 -3.35
CA GLY A 24 27.51 17.50 -2.71
C GLY A 24 26.95 18.93 -2.61
N THR A 25 25.80 19.21 -3.21
CA THR A 25 25.21 20.55 -3.34
C THR A 25 23.68 20.52 -3.14
N PHE A 26 23.10 21.69 -2.93
CA PHE A 26 21.65 21.88 -2.96
C PHE A 26 21.30 23.30 -3.44
N PRO A 27 20.47 23.46 -4.48
CA PRO A 27 19.98 22.41 -5.38
C PRO A 27 21.11 21.83 -6.26
N PRO A 28 20.97 20.59 -6.77
CA PRO A 28 21.94 20.01 -7.69
C PRO A 28 21.71 20.53 -9.11
N ASP A 29 22.80 20.79 -9.84
CA ASP A 29 22.73 21.12 -11.27
C ASP A 29 22.69 19.85 -12.15
N ALA A 30 22.42 20.03 -13.44
CA ALA A 30 22.29 18.91 -14.37
C ALA A 30 23.58 18.09 -14.52
N ALA A 31 24.75 18.74 -14.48
CA ALA A 31 26.05 18.07 -14.62
C ALA A 31 26.38 17.21 -13.40
N GLN A 32 25.99 17.68 -12.21
CA GLN A 32 26.12 16.93 -10.95
C GLN A 32 25.22 15.70 -10.94
N ILE A 33 23.97 15.84 -11.42
CA ILE A 33 23.03 14.72 -11.53
C ILE A 33 23.55 13.68 -12.54
N GLU A 34 24.01 14.11 -13.72
CA GLU A 34 24.55 13.21 -14.73
C GLU A 34 25.78 12.47 -14.22
N LYS A 35 26.74 13.19 -13.60
CA LYS A 35 27.92 12.59 -12.99
C LYS A 35 27.54 11.55 -11.92
N TYR A 36 26.55 11.86 -11.08
CA TYR A 36 26.04 10.93 -10.08
C TYR A 36 25.48 9.67 -10.72
N LEU A 37 24.57 9.79 -11.70
CA LEU A 37 23.92 8.64 -12.34
C LEU A 37 24.88 7.76 -13.14
N ALA A 38 26.03 8.30 -13.58
CA ALA A 38 27.09 7.54 -14.23
C ALA A 38 27.76 6.54 -13.27
N THR A 39 27.95 6.90 -12.00
CA THR A 39 28.70 6.10 -11.01
C THR A 39 27.83 5.42 -9.96
N ASN A 40 26.58 5.85 -9.82
CA ASN A 40 25.68 5.43 -8.76
C ASN A 40 24.35 4.90 -9.32
N ALA A 41 23.73 4.00 -8.57
CA ALA A 41 22.37 3.56 -8.77
C ALA A 41 21.55 3.91 -7.52
N PHE A 42 20.50 4.72 -7.70
CA PHE A 42 19.66 5.19 -6.59
C PHE A 42 18.44 4.29 -6.44
N TYR A 43 18.16 3.90 -5.21
CA TYR A 43 17.05 3.03 -4.82
C TYR A 43 16.31 3.61 -3.62
N PHE A 44 14.98 3.51 -3.65
CA PHE A 44 14.14 3.79 -2.49
C PHE A 44 13.63 2.48 -1.90
N ALA A 45 13.76 2.33 -0.59
CA ALA A 45 13.30 1.15 0.14
C ALA A 45 12.64 1.55 1.44
N TYR A 46 11.35 1.27 1.59
CA TYR A 46 10.62 1.36 2.84
C TYR A 46 10.27 -0.05 3.32
N LEU A 47 11.16 -0.63 4.13
CA LEU A 47 11.08 -2.01 4.64
C LEU A 47 11.01 -1.97 6.17
N HIS A 48 10.45 -3.01 6.79
CA HIS A 48 10.34 -3.09 8.26
C HIS A 48 11.19 -4.21 8.85
N SER A 49 11.48 -5.25 8.09
CA SER A 49 12.06 -6.47 8.63
C SER A 49 13.50 -6.70 8.18
N LEU A 50 14.26 -7.40 9.02
CA LEU A 50 15.60 -7.85 8.67
C LEU A 50 15.56 -8.83 7.49
N ALA A 51 14.62 -9.79 7.50
CA ALA A 51 14.48 -10.76 6.41
C ALA A 51 14.19 -10.06 5.07
N GLY A 52 13.23 -9.13 5.04
CA GLY A 52 12.91 -8.33 3.87
C GLY A 52 14.10 -7.48 3.41
N GLY A 53 14.81 -6.85 4.36
CA GLY A 53 16.06 -6.12 4.09
C GLY A 53 17.13 -6.99 3.43
N LEU A 54 17.35 -8.21 3.94
CA LEU A 54 18.32 -9.16 3.37
C LEU A 54 17.94 -9.61 1.96
N VAL A 55 16.66 -9.97 1.73
CA VAL A 55 16.16 -10.34 0.39
C VAL A 55 16.38 -9.19 -0.59
N TYR A 56 15.97 -7.98 -0.20
CA TYR A 56 16.06 -6.79 -1.03
C TYR A 56 17.52 -6.42 -1.37
N LEU A 57 18.41 -6.40 -0.36
CA LEU A 57 19.83 -6.11 -0.55
C LEU A 57 20.51 -7.15 -1.45
N GLN A 58 20.26 -8.44 -1.21
CA GLN A 58 20.86 -9.51 -2.01
C GLN A 58 20.37 -9.49 -3.46
N ALA A 59 19.09 -9.14 -3.67
CA ALA A 59 18.55 -8.94 -5.01
C ALA A 59 19.25 -7.78 -5.74
N LEU A 60 19.43 -6.64 -5.08
CA LEU A 60 20.14 -5.48 -5.68
C LEU A 60 21.60 -5.80 -5.99
N LEU A 61 22.31 -6.46 -5.07
CA LEU A 61 23.69 -6.90 -5.28
C LEU A 61 23.81 -7.77 -6.53
N LYS A 62 22.87 -8.71 -6.71
CA LYS A 62 22.85 -9.59 -7.87
C LYS A 62 22.54 -8.83 -9.16
N VAL A 63 21.55 -7.93 -9.16
CA VAL A 63 21.19 -7.10 -10.33
C VAL A 63 22.37 -6.25 -10.82
N HIS A 64 23.20 -5.76 -9.91
CA HIS A 64 24.31 -4.85 -10.22
C HIS A 64 25.70 -5.50 -10.26
N GLU A 65 25.80 -6.83 -10.19
CA GLU A 65 27.07 -7.55 -10.06
C GLU A 65 28.10 -7.19 -11.15
N GLU A 66 27.63 -6.91 -12.37
CA GLU A 66 28.49 -6.59 -13.53
C GLU A 66 28.70 -5.08 -13.75
N GLN A 67 27.92 -4.22 -13.09
CA GLN A 67 27.88 -2.78 -13.42
C GLN A 67 28.93 -1.95 -12.68
N GLY A 68 29.46 -2.45 -11.57
CA GLY A 68 30.46 -1.74 -10.75
C GLY A 68 29.99 -0.41 -10.13
N LYS A 69 28.69 -0.10 -10.21
CA LYS A 69 28.10 1.12 -9.62
C LYS A 69 27.99 0.99 -8.11
N VAL A 70 28.08 2.13 -7.43
CA VAL A 70 27.71 2.23 -6.01
C VAL A 70 26.18 2.20 -5.90
N ILE A 71 25.65 1.38 -4.99
CA ILE A 71 24.22 1.31 -4.74
C ILE A 71 23.87 2.24 -3.59
N ASP A 72 23.05 3.24 -3.85
CA ASP A 72 22.55 4.18 -2.86
C ASP A 72 21.10 3.83 -2.52
N ILE A 73 20.82 3.51 -1.26
CA ILE A 73 19.50 3.16 -0.77
C ILE A 73 19.00 4.26 0.16
N CYS A 74 17.91 4.91 -0.20
CA CYS A 74 17.19 5.82 0.67
C CYS A 74 16.07 5.07 1.39
N THR A 75 16.07 5.11 2.73
CA THR A 75 15.03 4.51 3.57
C THR A 75 14.61 5.50 4.66
N PRO A 76 13.31 5.72 4.90
CA PRO A 76 12.85 6.55 6.01
C PRO A 76 12.96 5.85 7.37
N ASP A 77 13.21 4.53 7.37
CA ASP A 77 13.32 3.70 8.56
C ASP A 77 14.64 2.91 8.54
N LEU A 78 15.44 3.06 9.60
CA LEU A 78 16.70 2.33 9.78
C LEU A 78 16.54 1.03 10.59
N GLY A 79 15.36 0.70 11.10
CA GLY A 79 15.15 -0.44 11.99
C GLY A 79 15.73 -1.75 11.45
N TRP A 80 15.46 -2.07 10.17
CA TRP A 80 15.99 -3.27 9.53
C TRP A 80 17.52 -3.21 9.30
N VAL A 81 18.08 -2.01 9.07
CA VAL A 81 19.53 -1.79 8.92
C VAL A 81 20.25 -1.95 10.26
N VAL A 82 19.64 -1.42 11.33
CA VAL A 82 20.15 -1.57 12.70
C VAL A 82 20.11 -3.04 13.10
N ALA A 83 19.04 -3.77 12.80
CA ALA A 83 18.95 -5.21 13.06
C ALA A 83 20.03 -5.97 12.28
N LEU A 84 20.25 -5.64 11.00
CA LEU A 84 21.33 -6.20 10.18
C LEU A 84 22.69 -6.00 10.87
N LEU A 85 22.93 -4.78 11.38
CA LEU A 85 24.14 -4.39 12.10
C LEU A 85 24.31 -5.00 13.51
N GLN A 86 23.22 -5.35 14.18
CA GLN A 86 23.29 -5.98 15.51
C GLN A 86 23.52 -7.49 15.39
N GLU A 87 22.84 -8.14 14.45
CA GLU A 87 22.90 -9.58 14.25
C GLU A 87 24.12 -10.05 13.46
N ARG A 88 24.94 -9.14 12.92
CA ARG A 88 26.14 -9.47 12.12
C ARG A 88 25.86 -10.25 10.84
N ARG A 89 24.64 -10.15 10.33
CA ARG A 89 24.17 -10.89 9.15
C ARG A 89 24.59 -10.29 7.82
N TRP A 90 25.23 -9.11 7.82
CA TRP A 90 25.81 -8.54 6.59
C TRP A 90 26.89 -9.42 5.97
N GLY A 91 27.54 -10.29 6.76
CA GLY A 91 28.53 -11.25 6.24
C GLY A 91 27.92 -12.35 5.37
N GLU A 92 26.60 -12.53 5.43
CA GLU A 92 25.86 -13.48 4.59
C GLU A 92 25.60 -12.93 3.19
N LEU A 93 25.67 -11.61 3.00
CA LEU A 93 25.41 -10.94 1.72
C LEU A 93 26.58 -11.16 0.75
N GLN A 94 26.28 -11.81 -0.37
CA GLN A 94 27.26 -12.15 -1.39
C GLN A 94 27.49 -10.98 -2.35
N GLY A 95 28.76 -10.66 -2.60
CA GLY A 95 29.16 -9.57 -3.51
C GLY A 95 29.19 -8.18 -2.87
N MET A 96 28.95 -8.05 -1.56
CA MET A 96 29.05 -6.77 -0.86
C MET A 96 30.47 -6.51 -0.36
N LYS A 97 31.06 -5.41 -0.82
CA LYS A 97 32.39 -4.93 -0.40
C LYS A 97 32.33 -4.11 0.87
N GLU A 98 31.39 -3.18 0.91
CA GLU A 98 31.37 -2.09 1.88
C GLU A 98 29.94 -1.62 2.11
N LEU A 99 29.61 -1.33 3.37
CA LEU A 99 28.36 -0.71 3.78
C LEU A 99 28.66 0.62 4.47
N GLU A 100 28.10 1.71 3.95
CA GLU A 100 28.08 3.02 4.61
C GLU A 100 26.66 3.38 5.01
N ILE A 101 26.48 3.96 6.19
CA ILE A 101 25.19 4.41 6.69
C ILE A 101 25.32 5.88 7.05
N HIS A 102 24.44 6.69 6.49
CA HIS A 102 24.33 8.11 6.73
C HIS A 102 22.97 8.40 7.37
N PHE A 103 23.01 8.99 8.56
CA PHE A 103 21.83 9.44 9.30
C PHE A 103 22.15 10.75 10.01
N GLU A 104 21.48 11.83 9.64
CA GLU A 104 21.77 13.17 10.16
C GLU A 104 23.27 13.51 10.03
N GLN A 105 23.95 13.81 11.15
CA GLN A 105 25.40 14.07 11.19
C GLN A 105 26.24 12.80 11.38
N LEU A 106 25.60 11.65 11.59
CA LEU A 106 26.28 10.40 11.84
C LEU A 106 26.60 9.68 10.52
N GLU A 107 27.84 9.21 10.44
CA GLU A 107 28.34 8.38 9.36
C GLU A 107 29.04 7.17 9.96
N SER A 108 28.60 5.98 9.54
CA SER A 108 29.20 4.72 9.95
C SER A 108 29.57 3.92 8.72
N ARG A 109 30.71 3.22 8.76
CA ARG A 109 31.23 2.44 7.65
C ARG A 109 31.74 1.09 8.13
N ALA A 110 31.38 0.05 7.40
CA ALA A 110 31.90 -1.30 7.58
C ALA A 110 32.46 -1.83 6.25
N THR A 111 33.75 -2.15 6.23
CA THR A 111 34.39 -2.84 5.11
C THR A 111 34.33 -4.34 5.36
N LEU A 112 33.78 -5.09 4.40
CA LEU A 112 33.49 -6.51 4.55
C LEU A 112 34.44 -7.38 3.73
N GLN A 113 34.70 -6.96 2.50
CA GLN A 113 35.52 -7.69 1.53
C GLN A 113 36.45 -6.73 0.80
N LYS A 114 37.45 -7.26 0.10
CA LYS A 114 38.37 -6.44 -0.71
C LYS A 114 37.71 -5.95 -2.01
N GLU A 115 36.84 -6.78 -2.57
CA GLU A 115 36.16 -6.60 -3.85
C GLU A 115 34.65 -6.73 -3.68
N GLY A 116 33.90 -6.30 -4.69
CA GLY A 116 32.44 -6.27 -4.67
C GLY A 116 31.85 -4.86 -4.69
N ILE A 117 30.55 -4.77 -4.44
CA ILE A 117 29.76 -3.56 -4.55
C ILE A 117 29.74 -2.80 -3.22
N LYS A 118 29.86 -1.48 -3.30
CA LYS A 118 29.65 -0.58 -2.18
C LYS A 118 28.17 -0.20 -2.09
N ILE A 119 27.59 -0.37 -0.91
CA ILE A 119 26.23 0.07 -0.57
C ILE A 119 26.32 1.26 0.36
N ARG A 120 25.56 2.32 0.07
CA ARG A 120 25.36 3.45 0.98
C ARG A 120 23.89 3.56 1.33
N VAL A 121 23.57 3.65 2.61
CA VAL A 121 22.19 3.79 3.10
C VAL A 121 22.02 5.21 3.64
N PHE A 122 21.02 5.93 3.12
CA PHE A 122 20.66 7.27 3.54
C PHE A 122 19.31 7.25 4.25
N CYS A 123 19.29 7.74 5.48
CA CYS A 123 18.05 7.96 6.21
C CYS A 123 17.77 9.46 6.36
N PRO A 124 16.86 10.03 5.55
CA PRO A 124 16.47 11.44 5.65
C PRO A 124 15.54 11.71 6.83
N GLY A 125 15.13 10.68 7.58
CA GLY A 125 14.12 10.78 8.63
C GLY A 125 12.69 10.77 8.09
N VAL A 126 11.79 11.47 8.76
CA VAL A 126 10.37 11.54 8.39
C VAL A 126 10.21 12.25 7.05
N LEU A 127 9.54 11.58 6.10
CA LEU A 127 9.24 12.11 4.78
C LEU A 127 7.81 12.62 4.71
N SER A 128 7.58 13.70 3.95
CA SER A 128 6.23 14.07 3.51
C SER A 128 5.71 13.12 2.42
N ASP A 129 4.39 13.07 2.23
CA ASP A 129 3.76 12.27 1.16
C ASP A 129 4.25 12.69 -0.25
N GLU A 130 4.62 13.96 -0.45
CA GLU A 130 5.17 14.44 -1.71
C GLU A 130 6.61 13.92 -1.93
N GLU A 131 7.45 14.01 -0.91
CA GLU A 131 8.83 13.50 -0.97
C GLU A 131 8.86 11.98 -1.15
N PHE A 132 7.99 11.25 -0.44
CA PHE A 132 7.89 9.80 -0.56
C PHE A 132 7.59 9.37 -2.00
N ARG A 133 6.59 9.99 -2.63
CA ARG A 133 6.23 9.75 -4.04
C ARG A 133 7.35 10.13 -5.00
N GLN A 134 8.01 11.25 -4.74
CA GLN A 134 9.16 11.69 -5.53
C GLN A 134 10.32 10.67 -5.44
N LEU A 135 10.62 10.14 -4.26
CA LEU A 135 11.71 9.18 -4.08
C LEU A 135 11.41 7.83 -4.74
N ILE A 136 10.15 7.35 -4.69
CA ILE A 136 9.74 6.17 -5.47
C ILE A 136 9.93 6.42 -6.97
N ALA A 137 9.52 7.59 -7.47
CA ALA A 137 9.65 7.91 -8.89
C ALA A 137 11.13 7.99 -9.34
N LEU A 138 11.99 8.58 -8.49
CA LEU A 138 13.44 8.72 -8.73
C LEU A 138 14.24 7.43 -8.56
N SER A 139 13.70 6.46 -7.80
CA SER A 139 14.31 5.15 -7.61
C SER A 139 14.50 4.43 -8.94
N GLY A 140 15.47 3.50 -8.97
CA GLY A 140 15.56 2.47 -10.00
C GLY A 140 14.26 1.66 -10.12
N GLU A 141 14.24 0.73 -11.07
CA GLU A 141 13.02 -0.01 -11.42
C GLU A 141 12.46 -0.89 -10.29
N PHE A 142 13.30 -1.29 -9.34
CA PHE A 142 12.95 -2.14 -8.20
C PHE A 142 12.88 -1.31 -6.91
N VAL A 143 11.75 -1.32 -6.20
CA VAL A 143 11.56 -0.55 -4.94
C VAL A 143 11.16 -1.45 -3.78
N GLY A 144 11.70 -1.19 -2.59
CA GLY A 144 11.25 -1.85 -1.37
C GLY A 144 10.05 -1.11 -0.78
N VAL A 145 8.96 -1.82 -0.46
CA VAL A 145 7.72 -1.22 0.06
C VAL A 145 7.14 -2.04 1.21
N GLN A 146 6.36 -1.38 2.06
CA GLN A 146 5.59 -1.99 3.15
C GLN A 146 4.24 -1.28 3.33
N GLY A 147 3.22 -2.06 3.67
CA GLY A 147 1.86 -1.56 3.91
C GLY A 147 1.20 -0.94 2.66
N ASP A 148 -0.08 -0.64 2.80
CA ASP A 148 -0.96 -0.34 1.67
C ASP A 148 -0.57 0.93 0.89
N GLN A 149 -0.15 1.97 1.61
CA GLN A 149 0.18 3.26 0.99
C GLN A 149 1.39 3.13 0.07
N SER A 150 2.51 2.61 0.56
CA SER A 150 3.73 2.54 -0.25
C SER A 150 3.64 1.54 -1.39
N PHE A 151 2.90 0.43 -1.20
CA PHE A 151 2.52 -0.47 -2.28
C PHE A 151 1.73 0.26 -3.37
N SER A 152 0.68 1.00 -2.99
CA SER A 152 -0.15 1.75 -3.92
C SER A 152 0.65 2.79 -4.70
N GLU A 153 1.63 3.44 -4.07
CA GLU A 153 2.51 4.41 -4.72
C GLU A 153 3.50 3.75 -5.70
N ALA A 154 4.03 2.57 -5.38
CA ALA A 154 4.89 1.82 -6.30
C ALA A 154 4.14 1.36 -7.55
N VAL A 155 2.94 0.80 -7.38
CA VAL A 155 2.05 0.41 -8.50
C VAL A 155 1.66 1.64 -9.33
N SER A 156 1.34 2.76 -8.67
CA SER A 156 1.04 4.06 -9.31
C SER A 156 2.20 4.59 -10.16
N ALA A 157 3.42 4.40 -9.68
CA ALA A 157 4.65 4.76 -10.38
C ALA A 157 5.10 3.71 -11.41
N ASN A 158 4.33 2.62 -11.58
CA ASN A 158 4.64 1.50 -12.50
C ASN A 158 6.05 0.94 -12.25
N LYS A 159 6.41 0.81 -10.96
CA LYS A 159 7.67 0.28 -10.46
C LYS A 159 7.50 -1.17 -10.05
N VAL A 160 8.52 -1.99 -10.31
CA VAL A 160 8.58 -3.32 -9.72
C VAL A 160 8.86 -3.15 -8.24
N TYR A 161 8.06 -3.80 -7.41
CA TYR A 161 8.17 -3.68 -5.97
C TYR A 161 8.70 -4.97 -5.35
N PHE A 162 9.18 -4.87 -4.11
CA PHE A 162 9.28 -5.95 -3.15
C PHE A 162 8.44 -5.56 -1.94
N TYR A 163 7.35 -6.29 -1.71
CA TYR A 163 6.44 -6.02 -0.60
C TYR A 163 6.86 -6.79 0.64
N ASP A 164 7.44 -6.09 1.61
CA ASP A 164 7.78 -6.62 2.94
C ASP A 164 6.50 -6.71 3.76
N ALA A 165 5.78 -7.82 3.56
CA ALA A 165 4.47 -8.04 4.12
C ALA A 165 4.53 -8.29 5.62
N ARG A 166 3.67 -7.62 6.39
CA ARG A 166 3.42 -7.95 7.79
C ARG A 166 2.44 -9.12 7.90
N PRO A 167 2.38 -9.83 9.04
CA PRO A 167 1.49 -10.99 9.21
C PRO A 167 0.02 -10.73 8.83
N HIS A 168 -0.53 -9.56 9.15
CA HIS A 168 -1.91 -9.21 8.80
C HIS A 168 -2.17 -9.05 7.28
N ALA A 169 -1.12 -8.95 6.47
CA ALA A 169 -1.21 -8.83 5.01
C ALA A 169 -1.09 -10.19 4.29
N GLU A 170 -1.13 -11.30 5.03
CA GLU A 170 -1.01 -12.66 4.48
C GLU A 170 -2.04 -12.96 3.40
N HIS A 171 -3.32 -12.71 3.66
CA HIS A 171 -4.37 -12.95 2.67
C HIS A 171 -4.20 -12.07 1.44
N PHE A 172 -3.81 -10.80 1.62
CA PHE A 172 -3.49 -9.92 0.50
C PHE A 172 -2.37 -10.49 -0.38
N MET A 173 -1.29 -11.00 0.23
CA MET A 173 -0.18 -11.61 -0.51
C MET A 173 -0.57 -12.88 -1.25
N ARG A 174 -1.41 -13.72 -0.62
CA ARG A 174 -1.96 -14.93 -1.26
C ARG A 174 -2.81 -14.57 -2.47
N ASP A 175 -3.71 -13.61 -2.32
CA ASP A 175 -4.63 -13.19 -3.38
C ASP A 175 -3.88 -12.50 -4.53
N LEU A 176 -2.87 -11.68 -4.21
CA LEU A 176 -1.99 -11.06 -5.21
C LEU A 176 -1.20 -12.10 -6.00
N ALA A 177 -0.65 -13.12 -5.33
CA ALA A 177 0.07 -14.21 -5.99
C ALA A 177 -0.86 -15.03 -6.89
N ALA A 178 -2.06 -15.38 -6.42
CA ALA A 178 -3.06 -16.12 -7.19
C ALA A 178 -3.52 -15.31 -8.43
N LEU A 179 -3.76 -14.01 -8.26
CA LEU A 179 -4.08 -13.11 -9.37
C LEU A 179 -2.96 -13.12 -10.42
N ALA A 180 -1.70 -13.03 -9.98
CA ALA A 180 -0.58 -13.02 -10.90
C ALA A 180 -0.42 -14.36 -11.65
N GLU A 181 -0.54 -15.49 -10.96
CA GLU A 181 -0.50 -16.81 -11.59
C GLU A 181 -1.57 -16.97 -12.66
N ASN A 182 -2.77 -16.44 -12.42
CA ASN A 182 -3.87 -16.46 -13.38
C ASN A 182 -3.66 -15.50 -14.57
N ARG A 183 -3.20 -14.27 -14.31
CA ARG A 183 -3.26 -13.17 -15.29
C ARG A 183 -1.94 -12.91 -16.02
N ILE A 184 -0.82 -13.22 -15.39
CA ILE A 184 0.53 -13.02 -15.93
C ILE A 184 1.36 -14.32 -15.90
N GLY A 185 0.70 -15.49 -15.92
CA GLY A 185 1.32 -16.81 -15.83
C GLY A 185 2.46 -17.11 -16.82
N ALA A 186 2.47 -16.44 -17.97
CA ALA A 186 3.54 -16.55 -18.98
C ALA A 186 4.86 -15.84 -18.57
N HIS A 187 4.80 -14.93 -17.59
CA HIS A 187 5.94 -14.12 -17.14
C HIS A 187 6.61 -14.76 -15.91
N ARG A 188 7.37 -15.84 -16.14
CA ARG A 188 7.95 -16.67 -15.07
C ARG A 188 8.73 -15.89 -14.02
N GLY A 189 9.58 -14.95 -14.41
CA GLY A 189 10.37 -14.17 -13.44
C GLY A 189 9.53 -13.25 -12.56
N ALA A 190 8.41 -12.72 -13.07
CA ALA A 190 7.45 -11.97 -12.25
C ALA A 190 6.75 -12.87 -11.21
N LEU A 191 6.42 -14.12 -11.59
CA LEU A 191 5.89 -15.09 -10.63
C LEU A 191 6.91 -15.50 -9.57
N ILE A 192 8.19 -15.65 -9.95
CA ILE A 192 9.27 -15.92 -8.99
C ILE A 192 9.32 -14.81 -7.95
N LEU A 193 9.36 -13.54 -8.39
CA LEU A 193 9.37 -12.39 -7.50
C LEU A 193 8.20 -12.42 -6.49
N LEU A 194 6.97 -12.62 -6.95
CA LEU A 194 5.78 -12.65 -6.08
C LEU A 194 5.76 -13.83 -5.11
N ARG A 195 6.17 -15.01 -5.57
CA ARG A 195 6.31 -16.19 -4.71
C ARG A 195 7.39 -15.98 -3.67
N THR A 196 8.49 -15.34 -4.04
CA THR A 196 9.56 -15.00 -3.08
C THR A 196 9.07 -13.99 -2.03
N MET A 197 8.26 -12.99 -2.40
CA MET A 197 7.67 -12.10 -1.40
C MET A 197 6.79 -12.86 -0.39
N ARG A 198 5.95 -13.79 -0.87
CA ARG A 198 5.15 -14.67 0.00
C ARG A 198 6.03 -15.51 0.92
N LYS A 199 7.11 -16.12 0.40
CA LYS A 199 8.05 -16.90 1.22
C LYS A 199 8.80 -16.05 2.23
N ALA A 200 9.19 -14.83 1.86
CA ALA A 200 9.84 -13.89 2.77
C ALA A 200 8.93 -13.51 3.94
N MET A 201 7.61 -13.42 3.71
CA MET A 201 6.62 -13.15 4.76
C MET A 201 6.55 -14.25 5.83
N LEU A 202 6.86 -15.51 5.49
CA LEU A 202 6.86 -16.63 6.44
C LEU A 202 7.85 -16.42 7.61
N HIS A 203 8.88 -15.59 7.40
CA HIS A 203 9.83 -15.21 8.45
C HIS A 203 9.22 -14.30 9.53
N HIS A 204 8.04 -13.72 9.25
CA HIS A 204 7.30 -12.88 10.21
C HIS A 204 6.21 -13.64 10.96
N LEU A 205 5.90 -14.86 10.53
CA LEU A 205 4.91 -15.69 11.19
C LEU A 205 5.53 -16.31 12.45
N PRO A 206 4.88 -16.21 13.63
CA PRO A 206 5.34 -16.89 14.82
C PRO A 206 5.37 -18.41 14.56
N PRO A 207 6.31 -19.16 15.16
CA PRO A 207 6.22 -20.61 15.19
C PRO A 207 4.90 -21.00 15.87
N ALA A 208 4.14 -21.91 15.26
CA ALA A 208 2.79 -22.24 15.71
C ALA A 208 2.76 -22.88 17.10
N GLU A 209 1.87 -22.40 17.96
CA GLU A 209 1.55 -23.01 19.26
C GLU A 209 0.10 -23.58 19.32
N SER A 210 -0.69 -23.49 18.24
CA SER A 210 -2.12 -23.87 18.22
C SER A 210 -2.46 -25.12 17.40
N GLU A 211 -3.57 -25.77 17.75
CA GLU A 211 -4.13 -26.96 17.06
C GLU A 211 -4.69 -26.66 15.66
N TRP A 212 -5.02 -25.39 15.38
CA TRP A 212 -5.40 -24.91 14.04
C TRP A 212 -4.30 -24.00 13.53
N VAL A 213 -3.70 -24.38 12.40
CA VAL A 213 -2.61 -23.65 11.77
C VAL A 213 -2.92 -23.46 10.30
N GLU A 214 -2.76 -22.24 9.81
CA GLU A 214 -2.91 -21.93 8.38
C GLU A 214 -1.86 -22.68 7.55
N GLU A 215 -2.15 -22.95 6.27
CA GLU A 215 -1.26 -23.70 5.36
C GLU A 215 0.18 -23.16 5.33
N SER A 216 0.34 -21.85 5.48
CA SER A 216 1.63 -21.14 5.53
C SER A 216 2.57 -21.63 6.64
N HIS A 217 2.04 -22.25 7.70
CA HIS A 217 2.86 -22.81 8.79
C HIS A 217 3.53 -24.14 8.43
N PHE A 218 3.07 -24.80 7.38
CA PHE A 218 3.67 -26.02 6.84
C PHE A 218 4.65 -25.73 5.70
N GLU A 219 4.76 -24.48 5.26
CA GLU A 219 5.72 -24.07 4.24
C GLU A 219 7.14 -23.99 4.81
N GLU A 220 8.10 -24.55 4.07
CA GLU A 220 9.51 -24.52 4.45
C GLU A 220 10.05 -23.08 4.36
N ARG A 221 10.72 -22.63 5.43
CA ARG A 221 11.35 -21.31 5.50
C ARG A 221 12.69 -21.34 4.77
N GLU A 222 12.69 -20.88 3.53
CA GLU A 222 13.92 -20.66 2.76
C GLU A 222 14.78 -19.52 3.32
N SER A 223 16.09 -19.59 3.11
CA SER A 223 17.01 -18.53 3.54
C SER A 223 16.70 -17.20 2.83
N PRO A 224 16.62 -16.06 3.56
CA PRO A 224 16.45 -14.74 2.96
C PRO A 224 17.49 -14.42 1.86
N ILE A 225 18.72 -14.95 1.99
CA ILE A 225 19.78 -14.75 1.00
C ILE A 225 19.48 -15.52 -0.30
N GLU A 226 19.03 -16.76 -0.19
CA GLU A 226 18.66 -17.58 -1.36
C GLU A 226 17.45 -17.00 -2.08
N LEU A 227 16.46 -16.56 -1.32
CA LEU A 227 15.31 -15.82 -1.83
C LEU A 227 15.75 -14.55 -2.58
N GLY A 228 16.63 -13.74 -1.99
CA GLY A 228 17.18 -12.56 -2.63
C GLY A 228 17.97 -12.85 -3.91
N LEU A 229 18.71 -13.96 -3.95
CA LEU A 229 19.42 -14.40 -5.16
C LEU A 229 18.43 -14.78 -6.28
N GLN A 230 17.36 -15.52 -5.96
CA GLN A 230 16.30 -15.87 -6.91
C GLN A 230 15.64 -14.61 -7.48
N VAL A 231 15.35 -13.62 -6.64
CA VAL A 231 14.77 -12.34 -7.05
C VAL A 231 15.74 -11.59 -7.95
N GLY A 232 17.01 -11.47 -7.57
CA GLY A 232 18.02 -10.79 -8.36
C GLY A 232 18.19 -11.39 -9.76
N LEU A 233 18.24 -12.72 -9.85
CA LEU A 233 18.26 -13.44 -11.12
C LEU A 233 17.00 -13.20 -11.97
N ALA A 234 15.82 -13.19 -11.33
CA ALA A 234 14.57 -12.89 -12.03
C ALA A 234 14.57 -11.45 -12.57
N LEU A 235 15.07 -10.47 -11.81
CA LEU A 235 15.12 -9.06 -12.22
C LEU A 235 16.08 -8.80 -13.39
N GLN A 236 17.07 -9.67 -13.63
CA GLN A 236 17.93 -9.62 -14.81
C GLN A 236 17.19 -10.03 -16.11
N ASP A 237 16.07 -10.77 -16.01
CA ASP A 237 15.21 -11.08 -17.15
C ASP A 237 14.25 -9.92 -17.47
N SER A 238 14.40 -9.34 -18.66
CA SER A 238 13.52 -8.30 -19.19
C SER A 238 12.02 -8.67 -19.16
N ASN A 239 11.68 -9.97 -19.25
CA ASN A 239 10.31 -10.45 -19.21
C ASN A 239 9.67 -10.30 -17.82
N THR A 240 10.47 -10.28 -16.75
CA THR A 240 10.02 -10.01 -15.38
C THR A 240 9.41 -8.62 -15.28
N MET A 241 10.11 -7.62 -15.81
CA MET A 241 9.65 -6.24 -15.84
C MET A 241 8.34 -6.09 -16.62
N LEU A 242 8.22 -6.75 -17.77
CA LEU A 242 7.00 -6.74 -18.57
C LEU A 242 5.81 -7.37 -17.82
N GLY A 243 6.05 -8.50 -17.15
CA GLY A 243 5.03 -9.18 -16.35
C GLY A 243 4.54 -8.31 -15.19
N MET A 244 5.45 -7.72 -14.43
CA MET A 244 5.09 -6.85 -13.30
C MET A 244 4.36 -5.58 -13.76
N LYS A 245 4.82 -4.91 -14.82
CA LYS A 245 4.10 -3.75 -15.38
C LYS A 245 2.71 -4.10 -15.90
N ARG A 246 2.52 -5.32 -16.40
CA ARG A 246 1.21 -5.84 -16.78
C ARG A 246 0.32 -6.08 -15.56
N LEU A 247 0.87 -6.64 -14.47
CA LEU A 247 0.15 -6.80 -13.21
C LEU A 247 -0.23 -5.44 -12.62
N ASP A 248 0.68 -4.48 -12.60
CA ASP A 248 0.40 -3.11 -12.13
C ASP A 248 -0.77 -2.50 -12.89
N ARG A 249 -0.80 -2.68 -14.21
CA ARG A 249 -1.92 -2.22 -15.04
C ARG A 249 -3.24 -2.90 -14.66
N ILE A 250 -3.25 -4.21 -14.45
CA ILE A 250 -4.45 -4.95 -14.01
C ILE A 250 -4.90 -4.41 -12.64
N LEU A 251 -3.99 -4.22 -11.70
CA LEU A 251 -4.29 -3.65 -10.40
C LEU A 251 -4.84 -2.22 -10.52
N CYS A 252 -4.29 -1.40 -11.42
CA CYS A 252 -4.79 -0.07 -11.72
C CYS A 252 -6.19 -0.10 -12.34
N GLU A 253 -6.42 -0.93 -13.34
CA GLU A 253 -7.63 -0.89 -14.17
C GLU A 253 -8.81 -1.61 -13.53
N GLU A 254 -8.55 -2.68 -12.77
CA GLU A 254 -9.59 -3.57 -12.25
C GLU A 254 -9.72 -3.52 -10.72
N TYR A 255 -8.69 -3.05 -10.02
CA TYR A 255 -8.64 -3.08 -8.55
C TYR A 255 -8.33 -1.72 -7.91
N SER A 256 -8.12 -0.64 -8.69
CA SER A 256 -7.83 0.68 -8.13
C SER A 256 -9.11 1.37 -7.67
N ALA A 257 -9.33 1.31 -6.35
CA ALA A 257 -10.59 1.67 -5.72
C ALA A 257 -11.73 0.78 -6.21
N ASN A 258 -12.20 -0.10 -5.33
CA ASN A 258 -13.42 -0.87 -5.55
C ASN A 258 -14.50 0.11 -6.05
N ASP A 259 -15.05 -0.09 -7.26
CA ASP A 259 -16.16 0.71 -7.77
C ASP A 259 -17.24 0.85 -6.70
N TYR A 260 -17.41 -0.18 -5.86
CA TYR A 260 -18.23 -0.16 -4.67
C TYR A 260 -17.86 0.96 -3.68
N LEU A 261 -16.59 1.16 -3.32
CA LEU A 261 -16.18 2.26 -2.43
C LEU A 261 -16.36 3.62 -3.12
N GLY A 262 -16.10 3.70 -4.42
CA GLY A 262 -16.43 4.88 -5.23
C GLY A 262 -17.92 5.21 -5.17
N HIS A 263 -18.77 4.20 -5.34
CA HIS A 263 -20.22 4.29 -5.22
C HIS A 263 -20.68 4.61 -3.80
N VAL A 264 -20.06 4.04 -2.76
CA VAL A 264 -20.37 4.36 -1.35
C VAL A 264 -20.05 5.82 -1.06
N ILE A 265 -18.88 6.31 -1.46
CA ILE A 265 -18.49 7.72 -1.27
C ILE A 265 -19.42 8.64 -2.08
N GLN A 266 -19.70 8.29 -3.34
CA GLN A 266 -20.62 9.03 -4.20
C GLN A 266 -22.04 9.07 -3.62
N ARG A 267 -22.51 7.95 -3.07
CA ARG A 267 -23.80 7.80 -2.38
C ARG A 267 -23.83 8.67 -1.11
N SER A 268 -22.78 8.64 -0.29
CA SER A 268 -22.66 9.52 0.88
C SER A 268 -22.69 11.00 0.49
N PHE A 269 -21.99 11.42 -0.58
CA PHE A 269 -22.09 12.79 -1.08
C PHE A 269 -23.47 13.12 -1.66
N CYS A 270 -24.14 12.16 -2.29
CA CYS A 270 -25.51 12.30 -2.78
C CYS A 270 -26.46 12.56 -1.60
N HIS A 271 -26.38 11.77 -0.53
CA HIS A 271 -27.20 11.93 0.68
C HIS A 271 -26.96 13.26 1.39
N LEU A 272 -25.71 13.73 1.43
CA LEU A 272 -25.40 15.05 2.00
C LEU A 272 -26.05 16.19 1.21
N ARG A 273 -26.09 16.10 -0.12
CA ARG A 273 -26.68 17.13 -0.99
C ARG A 273 -28.19 17.00 -1.15
N ARG A 274 -28.70 15.78 -1.05
CA ARG A 274 -30.10 15.39 -1.20
C ARG A 274 -30.50 14.39 -0.09
N PRO A 275 -30.76 14.89 1.14
CA PRO A 275 -31.14 14.03 2.26
C PRO A 275 -32.46 13.27 2.06
N ASP A 276 -33.30 13.76 1.14
CA ASP A 276 -34.50 13.09 0.66
C ASP A 276 -34.20 11.72 0.02
N ILE A 277 -33.10 11.61 -0.72
CA ILE A 277 -32.68 10.35 -1.36
C ILE A 277 -32.39 9.29 -0.28
N ALA A 278 -31.68 9.65 0.80
CA ALA A 278 -31.37 8.70 1.87
C ALA A 278 -32.63 8.06 2.47
N ARG A 279 -33.69 8.86 2.66
CA ARG A 279 -34.99 8.38 3.18
C ARG A 279 -35.73 7.50 2.17
N ILE A 280 -35.63 7.84 0.89
CA ILE A 280 -36.21 7.05 -0.19
C ILE A 280 -35.53 5.68 -0.27
N GLU A 281 -34.20 5.65 -0.23
CA GLU A 281 -33.44 4.41 -0.23
C GLU A 281 -33.75 3.54 1.00
N GLU A 282 -33.81 4.15 2.19
CA GLU A 282 -34.19 3.45 3.43
C GLU A 282 -35.57 2.80 3.29
N LYS A 283 -36.55 3.54 2.79
CA LYS A 283 -37.90 3.03 2.53
C LYS A 283 -37.92 1.89 1.49
N ILE A 284 -37.14 2.00 0.42
CA ILE A 284 -37.02 0.94 -0.60
C ILE A 284 -36.39 -0.32 0.00
N VAL A 285 -35.36 -0.17 0.84
CA VAL A 285 -34.72 -1.29 1.54
C VAL A 285 -35.69 -1.92 2.54
N GLU A 286 -36.46 -1.14 3.29
CA GLU A 286 -37.50 -1.64 4.19
C GLU A 286 -38.59 -2.42 3.45
N ASP A 287 -39.09 -1.88 2.33
CA ASP A 287 -40.11 -2.54 1.51
C ASP A 287 -39.56 -3.83 0.88
N PHE A 288 -38.29 -3.86 0.48
CA PHE A 288 -37.62 -5.08 0.00
C PHE A 288 -37.44 -6.12 1.10
N CYS A 289 -36.90 -5.72 2.25
CA CYS A 289 -36.69 -6.62 3.40
C CYS A 289 -38.01 -7.18 3.93
N SER A 290 -39.10 -6.43 3.78
CA SER A 290 -40.47 -6.83 4.11
C SER A 290 -41.17 -7.61 2.98
N ALA A 291 -40.45 -7.97 1.90
CA ALA A 291 -40.94 -8.68 0.73
C ALA A 291 -42.12 -8.01 -0.01
N LYS A 292 -42.31 -6.69 0.16
CA LYS A 292 -43.36 -5.93 -0.55
C LYS A 292 -42.98 -5.60 -1.98
N ILE A 293 -41.68 -5.54 -2.28
CA ILE A 293 -41.13 -5.32 -3.62
C ILE A 293 -39.98 -6.29 -3.88
N GLY A 294 -39.78 -6.67 -5.14
CA GLY A 294 -38.65 -7.49 -5.57
C GLY A 294 -37.41 -6.65 -5.92
N PHE A 295 -36.25 -7.29 -6.05
CA PHE A 295 -34.96 -6.62 -6.29
C PHE A 295 -34.98 -5.71 -7.55
N SER A 296 -35.57 -6.19 -8.65
CA SER A 296 -35.69 -5.40 -9.88
C SER A 296 -36.48 -4.10 -9.66
N GLU A 297 -37.49 -4.14 -8.79
CA GLU A 297 -38.32 -2.97 -8.50
C GLU A 297 -37.65 -1.99 -7.53
N CYS A 298 -36.76 -2.46 -6.65
CA CYS A 298 -35.88 -1.58 -5.88
C CYS A 298 -35.04 -0.69 -6.81
N PHE A 299 -34.46 -1.29 -7.85
CA PHE A 299 -33.63 -0.59 -8.83
C PHE A 299 -34.42 0.45 -9.62
N PHE A 300 -35.61 0.10 -10.13
CA PHE A 300 -36.45 1.03 -10.89
C PHE A 300 -36.90 2.23 -10.05
N ARG A 301 -37.34 2.00 -8.80
CA ARG A 301 -37.76 3.09 -7.91
C ARG A 301 -36.60 4.02 -7.55
N LEU A 302 -35.41 3.47 -7.32
CA LEU A 302 -34.20 4.28 -7.10
C LEU A 302 -33.89 5.14 -8.34
N GLN A 303 -33.98 4.57 -9.55
CA GLN A 303 -33.73 5.30 -10.80
C GLN A 303 -34.75 6.40 -11.08
N GLU A 304 -36.03 6.15 -10.81
CA GLU A 304 -37.11 7.15 -10.97
C GLU A 304 -36.91 8.33 -10.02
N GLU A 305 -36.60 8.07 -8.76
CA GLU A 305 -36.43 9.09 -7.71
C GLU A 305 -35.13 9.87 -7.85
N LEU A 306 -34.08 9.20 -8.33
CA LEU A 306 -32.84 9.87 -8.71
C LEU A 306 -33.03 10.81 -9.89
N GLN A 307 -34.17 10.73 -10.61
CA GLN A 307 -34.44 11.44 -11.87
C GLN A 307 -33.13 11.70 -12.58
N LEU A 308 -32.47 10.65 -13.05
CA LEU A 308 -31.34 10.80 -13.97
C LEU A 308 -31.87 11.68 -15.10
N GLU A 309 -31.65 12.98 -15.00
CA GLU A 309 -32.06 13.94 -16.00
C GLU A 309 -31.61 13.33 -17.31
N LYS A 310 -32.49 13.34 -18.30
CA LYS A 310 -32.23 12.88 -19.67
C LYS A 310 -31.17 13.75 -20.35
N LYS A 311 -29.99 13.85 -19.75
CA LYS A 311 -28.75 14.40 -20.26
C LYS A 311 -27.68 13.35 -19.98
N PRO A 312 -27.36 12.51 -20.97
CA PRO A 312 -26.26 11.52 -20.91
C PRO A 312 -24.86 12.14 -20.72
N SER A 313 -24.73 13.40 -20.31
CA SER A 313 -23.49 14.17 -20.35
C SER A 313 -23.08 14.82 -19.03
N VAL A 314 -23.88 14.74 -17.95
CA VAL A 314 -23.56 15.42 -16.67
C VAL A 314 -22.81 14.52 -15.68
N TRP A 315 -22.83 13.19 -15.81
CA TRP A 315 -21.97 12.31 -14.99
C TRP A 315 -20.52 12.19 -15.50
N LYS A 316 -20.19 12.89 -16.60
CA LYS A 316 -18.88 13.56 -16.69
C LYS A 316 -18.95 14.84 -15.86
N ILE A 317 -19.15 14.71 -14.54
CA ILE A 317 -18.66 15.73 -13.64
C ILE A 317 -17.16 15.64 -13.83
N ARG A 318 -16.62 16.53 -14.66
CA ARG A 318 -15.24 16.99 -14.53
C ARG A 318 -15.01 17.06 -13.04
N LEU A 319 -14.20 16.14 -12.51
CA LEU A 319 -13.66 16.20 -11.17
C LEU A 319 -13.35 17.68 -10.94
N MET A 320 -14.17 18.31 -10.09
CA MET A 320 -14.13 19.74 -9.89
C MET A 320 -12.70 20.10 -9.56
N GLU A 321 -12.09 20.87 -10.46
CA GLU A 321 -10.94 21.69 -10.18
C GLU A 321 -11.31 22.61 -9.01
N SER A 322 -11.06 22.17 -7.78
CA SER A 322 -10.85 23.11 -6.70
C SER A 322 -9.99 22.46 -5.62
N GLN A 323 -9.04 23.24 -5.13
CA GLN A 323 -8.22 22.94 -3.96
C GLN A 323 -9.08 22.57 -2.72
N GLU A 324 -10.38 22.85 -2.71
CA GLU A 324 -11.30 22.43 -1.65
C GLU A 324 -11.62 20.95 -1.67
N SER A 325 -11.76 20.29 -2.83
CA SER A 325 -11.97 18.83 -2.89
C SER A 325 -10.78 18.07 -2.31
N HIS A 326 -9.58 18.56 -2.59
CA HIS A 326 -8.34 18.00 -2.04
C HIS A 326 -8.24 18.24 -0.52
N ARG A 327 -8.52 19.46 -0.05
CA ARG A 327 -8.57 19.78 1.39
C ARG A 327 -9.64 18.97 2.12
N LEU A 328 -10.79 18.71 1.49
CA LEU A 328 -11.88 17.94 2.08
C LEU A 328 -11.52 16.44 2.18
N HIS A 329 -10.93 15.86 1.12
CA HIS A 329 -10.40 14.49 1.15
C HIS A 329 -9.29 14.32 2.19
N GLU A 330 -8.40 15.30 2.32
CA GLU A 330 -7.33 15.26 3.31
C GLU A 330 -7.89 15.34 4.75
N ARG A 331 -8.90 16.19 4.97
CA ARG A 331 -9.59 16.31 6.28
C ARG A 331 -10.39 15.06 6.63
N LEU A 332 -11.13 14.49 5.68
CA LEU A 332 -11.86 13.22 5.87
C LEU A 332 -10.90 12.05 6.11
N GLY A 333 -9.82 11.96 5.34
CA GLY A 333 -8.80 10.93 5.53
C GLY A 333 -8.08 11.05 6.87
N LYS A 334 -7.83 12.26 7.36
CA LYS A 334 -7.31 12.49 8.73
C LYS A 334 -8.33 12.07 9.79
N ALA A 335 -9.60 12.45 9.65
CA ALA A 335 -10.65 12.07 10.58
C ALA A 335 -10.86 10.55 10.65
N LEU A 336 -10.93 9.87 9.50
CA LEU A 336 -11.06 8.40 9.43
C LEU A 336 -9.85 7.68 10.03
N ARG A 337 -8.64 8.16 9.78
CA ARG A 337 -7.42 7.58 10.39
C ARG A 337 -7.41 7.77 11.91
N SER A 338 -7.79 8.94 12.42
CA SER A 338 -7.92 9.16 13.86
C SER A 338 -8.99 8.27 14.50
N LEU A 339 -10.10 8.02 13.79
CA LEU A 339 -11.19 7.19 14.27
C LEU A 339 -10.81 5.70 14.24
N LEU A 340 -10.16 5.23 13.18
CA LEU A 340 -9.61 3.87 13.07
C LEU A 340 -8.48 3.63 14.09
N HIS A 341 -7.62 4.61 14.34
CA HIS A 341 -6.57 4.52 15.35
C HIS A 341 -7.14 4.53 16.78
N ALA A 342 -8.23 5.25 17.04
CA ALA A 342 -8.93 5.19 18.32
C ALA A 342 -9.59 3.82 18.55
N LEU A 343 -10.19 3.25 17.49
CA LEU A 343 -10.80 1.92 17.51
C LEU A 343 -9.76 0.79 17.63
N ALA A 344 -8.59 0.92 17.00
CA ALA A 344 -7.51 -0.06 17.06
C ALA A 344 -6.80 -0.13 18.42
N HIS A 345 -7.07 0.80 19.33
CA HIS A 345 -6.44 0.87 20.67
C HIS A 345 -7.44 0.77 21.81
N THR A 346 -8.72 0.58 21.52
CA THR A 346 -9.74 0.29 22.53
C THR A 346 -10.28 -1.11 22.33
N ASP A 347 -9.77 -2.03 23.13
CA ASP A 347 -10.29 -3.39 23.23
C ASP A 347 -11.58 -3.35 24.07
N LEU A 348 -12.62 -2.64 23.61
CA LEU A 348 -13.91 -2.51 24.32
C LEU A 348 -15.02 -1.87 23.45
N LYS A 349 -16.23 -2.40 23.64
CA LYS A 349 -17.52 -1.87 23.19
C LYS A 349 -17.67 -0.39 23.58
N LEU A 350 -17.32 0.53 22.69
CA LEU A 350 -17.58 1.95 22.90
C LEU A 350 -19.10 2.18 22.97
N LYS A 351 -19.57 2.79 24.07
CA LYS A 351 -20.95 3.27 24.16
C LYS A 351 -21.04 4.62 23.44
N GLY A 352 -22.22 4.93 22.89
CA GLY A 352 -22.43 6.13 22.05
C GLY A 352 -21.97 7.45 22.68
N ASP A 353 -21.96 7.54 24.02
CA ASP A 353 -21.56 8.73 24.77
C ASP A 353 -20.04 9.02 24.70
N GLU A 354 -19.20 8.00 24.56
CA GLU A 354 -17.73 8.15 24.46
C GLU A 354 -17.31 8.66 23.07
N ILE A 355 -18.02 8.22 22.03
CA ILE A 355 -17.82 8.69 20.65
C ILE A 355 -18.20 10.18 20.53
N GLN A 356 -19.29 10.60 21.19
CA GLN A 356 -19.69 12.01 21.25
C GLN A 356 -18.67 12.89 21.97
N GLN A 357 -17.97 12.36 22.97
CA GLN A 357 -16.96 13.10 23.72
C GLN A 357 -15.69 13.35 22.88
N ILE A 358 -15.28 12.36 22.09
CA ILE A 358 -14.19 12.46 21.12
C ILE A 358 -14.56 13.42 19.98
N ALA A 359 -15.79 13.34 19.45
CA ALA A 359 -16.30 14.25 18.43
C ALA A 359 -16.34 15.72 18.92
N LYS A 360 -16.66 15.95 20.20
CA LYS A 360 -16.61 17.27 20.83
C LYS A 360 -15.19 17.84 20.95
N GLN A 361 -14.17 17.01 21.17
CA GLN A 361 -12.78 17.45 21.28
C GLN A 361 -12.16 17.87 19.93
N ILE A 362 -12.73 17.44 18.81
CA ILE A 362 -12.19 17.68 17.45
C ILE A 362 -12.66 19.02 16.83
N GLY A 363 -13.57 19.75 17.47
CA GLY A 363 -13.93 21.13 17.09
C GLY A 363 -15.17 21.26 16.19
N GLY A 364 -16.01 22.24 16.53
CA GLY A 364 -17.47 22.28 16.32
C GLY A 364 -18.05 22.54 14.92
N SER A 365 -17.43 22.08 13.84
CA SER A 365 -18.16 21.88 12.56
C SER A 365 -18.08 20.44 12.05
N LEU A 366 -16.99 19.73 12.33
CA LEU A 366 -16.86 18.30 12.01
C LEU A 366 -17.70 17.42 12.94
N ALA A 367 -18.03 17.85 14.16
CA ALA A 367 -18.76 17.00 15.12
C ALA A 367 -20.14 16.55 14.59
N LYS A 368 -20.88 17.42 13.89
CA LYS A 368 -22.19 17.04 13.29
C LYS A 368 -22.04 16.10 12.09
N GLU A 369 -21.05 16.34 11.23
CA GLU A 369 -20.78 15.48 10.07
C GLU A 369 -20.21 14.12 10.49
N THR A 370 -19.41 14.11 11.56
CA THR A 370 -18.83 12.89 12.15
C THR A 370 -19.91 12.11 12.91
N ASP A 371 -20.81 12.76 13.65
CA ASP A 371 -21.95 12.11 14.31
C ASP A 371 -22.89 11.47 13.29
N GLU A 372 -23.14 12.12 12.15
CA GLU A 372 -23.99 11.57 11.10
C GLU A 372 -23.30 10.39 10.39
N LEU A 373 -21.99 10.48 10.12
CA LEU A 373 -21.22 9.36 9.56
C LEU A 373 -21.14 8.18 10.52
N VAL A 374 -20.97 8.43 11.82
CA VAL A 374 -20.95 7.40 12.87
C VAL A 374 -22.31 6.72 12.95
N LYS A 375 -23.42 7.47 12.91
CA LYS A 375 -24.77 6.89 12.88
C LYS A 375 -25.01 6.03 11.63
N GLN A 376 -24.56 6.49 10.47
CA GLN A 376 -24.66 5.73 9.22
C GLN A 376 -23.82 4.44 9.25
N LEU A 377 -22.61 4.50 9.82
CA LEU A 377 -21.76 3.32 10.02
C LEU A 377 -22.37 2.33 11.02
N GLN A 378 -22.95 2.81 12.12
CA GLN A 378 -23.66 1.98 13.09
C GLN A 378 -24.88 1.30 12.46
N LEU A 379 -25.68 2.04 11.69
CA LEU A 379 -26.84 1.50 10.98
C LEU A 379 -26.41 0.41 9.97
N TYR A 380 -25.34 0.65 9.22
CA TYR A 380 -24.80 -0.31 8.26
C TYR A 380 -24.30 -1.60 8.92
N LEU A 381 -23.56 -1.48 10.04
CA LEU A 381 -23.08 -2.64 10.79
C LEU A 381 -24.25 -3.47 11.35
N GLU A 382 -25.32 -2.82 11.83
CA GLU A 382 -26.50 -3.49 12.31
C GLU A 382 -27.28 -4.20 11.19
N LEU A 383 -27.40 -3.57 10.01
CA LEU A 383 -28.00 -4.17 8.83
C LEU A 383 -27.21 -5.39 8.34
N SER A 384 -25.88 -5.26 8.26
CA SER A 384 -24.99 -6.34 7.87
C SER A 384 -25.11 -7.53 8.83
N ARG A 385 -25.22 -7.29 10.14
CA ARG A 385 -25.43 -8.34 11.13
C ARG A 385 -26.75 -9.08 10.92
N LYS A 386 -27.85 -8.35 10.70
CA LYS A 386 -29.19 -8.93 10.44
C LYS A 386 -29.21 -9.75 9.15
N ILE A 387 -28.51 -9.31 8.11
CA ILE A 387 -28.36 -10.07 6.85
C ILE A 387 -27.60 -11.37 7.09
N SER A 388 -26.48 -11.33 7.82
CA SER A 388 -25.70 -12.53 8.15
C SER A 388 -26.48 -13.53 9.01
N GLU A 389 -27.21 -13.05 10.02
CA GLU A 389 -28.08 -13.89 10.87
C GLU A 389 -29.18 -14.58 10.04
N LYS A 390 -29.78 -13.86 9.09
CA LYS A 390 -30.83 -14.41 8.22
C LYS A 390 -30.27 -15.39 7.18
N ALA A 391 -29.08 -15.13 6.63
CA ALA A 391 -28.39 -16.04 5.74
C ALA A 391 -28.04 -17.36 6.43
N LEU A 392 -27.56 -17.29 7.69
CA LEU A 392 -27.26 -18.48 8.51
C LEU A 392 -28.52 -19.32 8.77
N HIS A 393 -29.65 -18.66 9.04
CA HIS A 393 -30.92 -19.34 9.27
C HIS A 393 -31.45 -20.05 8.02
N ILE A 394 -31.36 -19.41 6.85
CA ILE A 394 -31.72 -20.02 5.55
C ILE A 394 -30.82 -21.24 5.27
N GLU A 395 -29.52 -21.14 5.55
CA GLU A 395 -28.59 -22.25 5.36
C GLU A 395 -28.93 -23.45 6.27
N GLN A 396 -29.35 -23.20 7.51
CA GLN A 396 -29.81 -24.24 8.44
C GLN A 396 -31.09 -24.90 7.96
N GLU A 397 -32.10 -24.13 7.54
CA GLU A 397 -33.36 -24.67 7.01
C GLU A 397 -33.13 -25.49 5.72
N THR A 398 -32.19 -25.07 4.88
CA THR A 398 -31.83 -25.79 3.64
C THR A 398 -31.11 -27.11 3.91
N ARG A 399 -30.47 -27.28 5.08
CA ARG A 399 -29.81 -28.53 5.48
C ARG A 399 -30.78 -29.53 6.14
N GLU A 400 -31.93 -29.06 6.64
CA GLU A 400 -32.95 -29.89 7.28
C GLU A 400 -33.99 -30.45 6.29
N ILE A 401 -34.04 -29.90 5.08
CA ILE A 401 -34.80 -30.39 3.92
C ILE A 401 -33.92 -31.34 3.10
#